data_AF-A0A5Q4GLG2-F1
#
_entry.id   AF-A0A5Q4GLG2-F1
#
_cell.length_a   1.000
_cell.length_b   1.000
_cell.length_c   1.000
_cell.angle_alpha   90.00
_cell.angle_beta   90.00
_cell.angle_gamma   90.00
#
_symmetry.space_group_name_H-M   'P 1'
#
loop_
_entity.id
_entity.type
_entity.pdbx_description
1 polymer ?
#
loop_
_entity_poly.entity_id
_entity_poly.type
_entity_poly.pdbx_seq_one_letter_code
_entity_poly.pdbx_strand_id
1 'polypeptide(L)'
;MLEHRSNGFVCAAAFSLAALILWAVFTTWALYGNGHLHLYSSLTLKPDPRSWHLVEGEGLVDADGFVISAPSRMGHVVLAIELPKAIQASRFDLLELDSIGAEGRPVTISWSSLETFTAFPGEWLEWISDDQGKIRLGNQRHWQGEIYFLAVQQVGFAGGEWSISSLTLHPVKPDFPTLQRDLLRGWFALNAWRQSDVNLVGPRRDQTLVSPLIAVAGWVFLSMLILVLLAPRARRPNLSALILIPFLAGWVVLDLRWQADLFGKAHHTLGSFAGVEPRQRGLADHDGRLYAFINELQPVLESRHVNRVFVFSPHEFWRKRARYHLAPWAARAGTDGFLSSASVAAFAPGDVLLLLDVEGLEARTANTMPSAAGPVAVDLWFDGAPAAMDFEMLVERGSWYSVAVIGPRVEQ
;
A
#
# COMPACT_ATOMS: atom_id res chain seq x y z
N MET A 1 -10.39 15.98 55.99
CA MET A 1 -11.25 15.53 54.86
C MET A 1 -11.37 16.59 53.74
N LEU A 2 -11.27 17.89 54.02
CA LEU A 2 -11.32 18.95 52.99
C LEU A 2 -10.05 19.06 52.11
N GLU A 3 -8.86 18.72 52.63
CA GLU A 3 -7.59 18.81 51.87
C GLU A 3 -7.44 17.79 50.74
N HIS A 4 -8.18 16.67 50.75
CA HIS A 4 -8.08 15.69 49.65
C HIS A 4 -8.88 16.11 48.41
N ARG A 5 -9.89 16.98 48.54
CA ARG A 5 -10.71 17.42 47.40
C ARG A 5 -10.00 18.43 46.50
N SER A 6 -9.06 19.23 47.02
CA SER A 6 -8.35 20.23 46.22
C SER A 6 -7.35 19.62 45.23
N ASN A 7 -6.69 18.52 45.60
CA ASN A 7 -5.62 17.93 44.77
C ASN A 7 -6.16 17.30 43.48
N GLY A 8 -7.32 16.65 43.53
CA GLY A 8 -7.95 16.04 42.34
C GLY A 8 -8.35 17.07 41.29
N PHE A 9 -8.93 18.20 41.74
CA PHE A 9 -9.33 19.29 40.85
C PHE A 9 -8.12 19.93 40.15
N VAL A 10 -7.03 20.15 40.88
CA VAL A 10 -5.79 20.71 40.30
C VAL A 10 -5.18 19.76 39.26
N CYS A 11 -5.17 18.44 39.53
CA CYS A 11 -4.68 17.45 38.56
C CYS A 11 -5.52 17.42 37.29
N ALA A 12 -6.85 17.41 37.43
CA ALA A 12 -7.76 17.45 36.28
C ALA A 12 -7.62 18.75 35.47
N ALA A 13 -7.50 19.89 36.14
CA ALA A 13 -7.32 21.18 35.49
C ALA A 13 -5.99 21.26 34.73
N ALA A 14 -4.89 20.79 35.33
CA ALA A 14 -3.59 20.75 34.67
C ALA A 14 -3.58 19.80 33.46
N PHE A 15 -4.23 18.64 33.58
CA PHE A 15 -4.36 17.69 32.48
C PHE A 15 -5.16 18.29 31.32
N SER A 16 -6.32 18.91 31.59
CA SER A 16 -7.11 19.60 30.56
C SER A 16 -6.37 20.77 29.93
N LEU A 17 -5.64 21.56 30.73
CA LEU A 17 -4.85 22.68 30.24
C LEU A 17 -3.73 22.21 29.31
N ALA A 18 -3.01 21.14 29.67
CA ALA A 18 -2.00 20.54 28.81
C ALA A 18 -2.59 20.07 27.47
N ALA A 19 -3.79 19.48 27.50
CA ALA A 19 -4.50 19.06 26.29
C ALA A 19 -4.76 20.25 25.36
N LEU A 20 -5.29 21.35 25.92
CA LEU A 20 -5.59 22.56 25.17
C LEU A 20 -4.33 23.23 24.61
N ILE A 21 -3.23 23.28 25.39
CA ILE A 21 -1.96 23.83 24.93
C ILE A 21 -1.41 23.01 23.78
N LEU A 22 -1.33 21.68 23.90
CA LEU A 22 -0.84 20.83 22.82
C LEU A 22 -1.70 20.93 21.58
N TRP A 23 -3.02 20.91 21.75
CA TRP A 23 -3.96 21.08 20.66
C TRP A 23 -3.77 22.43 19.94
N ALA A 24 -3.62 23.53 20.68
CA ALA A 24 -3.42 24.86 20.12
C ALA A 24 -2.06 24.99 19.42
N VAL A 25 -0.98 24.50 20.03
CA VAL A 25 0.37 24.51 19.46
C VAL A 25 0.41 23.65 18.19
N PHE A 26 -0.11 22.43 18.24
CA PHE A 26 -0.16 21.53 17.10
C PHE A 26 -0.99 22.11 15.96
N THR A 27 -2.18 22.63 16.26
CA THR A 27 -3.07 23.24 15.25
C THR A 27 -2.42 24.46 14.62
N THR A 28 -1.77 25.31 15.43
CA THR A 28 -1.05 26.49 14.92
C THR A 28 0.11 26.07 14.02
N TRP A 29 0.93 25.10 14.46
CA TRP A 29 2.04 24.58 13.66
C TRP A 29 1.55 23.94 12.35
N ALA A 30 0.48 23.15 12.38
CA ALA A 30 -0.09 22.49 11.21
C ALA A 30 -0.60 23.51 10.17
N LEU A 31 -1.27 24.58 10.63
CA LEU A 31 -1.87 25.59 9.75
C LEU A 31 -0.89 26.69 9.33
N TYR A 32 0.20 26.88 10.06
CA TYR A 32 1.19 27.93 9.79
C TYR A 32 2.34 27.41 8.92
N GLY A 33 2.71 28.17 7.89
CA GLY A 33 3.75 27.79 6.93
C GLY A 33 3.49 26.41 6.28
N ASN A 34 4.51 25.56 6.29
CA ASN A 34 4.54 24.25 5.65
C ASN A 34 4.27 23.08 6.62
N GLY A 35 3.80 23.34 7.85
CA GLY A 35 3.57 22.28 8.85
C GLY A 35 2.64 21.16 8.37
N HIS A 36 1.60 21.52 7.60
CA HIS A 36 0.69 20.55 6.98
C HIS A 36 1.39 19.54 6.05
N LEU A 37 2.51 19.87 5.40
CA LEU A 37 3.24 18.94 4.53
C LEU A 37 3.87 17.77 5.30
N HIS A 38 4.05 17.90 6.63
CA HIS A 38 4.46 16.79 7.49
C HIS A 38 3.29 15.88 7.90
N LEU A 39 2.06 16.37 7.78
CA LEU A 39 0.84 15.65 8.15
C LEU A 39 0.21 14.97 6.94
N TYR A 40 0.23 15.65 5.80
CA TYR A 40 -0.26 15.17 4.52
C TYR A 40 0.96 14.95 3.62
N SER A 41 1.25 13.71 3.28
CA SER A 41 2.38 13.38 2.40
C SER A 41 2.04 13.70 0.95
N SER A 42 2.94 14.41 0.27
CA SER A 42 2.90 14.52 -1.18
C SER A 42 3.02 13.14 -1.84
N LEU A 43 2.36 12.96 -2.98
CA LEU A 43 2.48 11.76 -3.79
C LEU A 43 3.49 12.05 -4.91
N THR A 44 4.70 11.52 -4.77
CA THR A 44 5.74 11.61 -5.80
C THR A 44 5.71 10.34 -6.65
N LEU A 45 5.41 10.51 -7.93
CA LEU A 45 5.49 9.49 -8.96
C LEU A 45 6.85 9.61 -9.63
N LYS A 46 7.61 8.52 -9.58
CA LYS A 46 8.85 8.38 -10.35
C LYS A 46 8.59 7.53 -11.59
N PRO A 47 9.34 7.75 -12.68
CA PRO A 47 9.31 6.90 -13.86
C PRO A 47 9.44 5.42 -13.51
N ASP A 48 8.47 4.63 -13.95
CA ASP A 48 8.41 3.18 -13.76
C ASP A 48 7.83 2.55 -15.03
N PRO A 49 8.54 1.63 -15.70
CA PRO A 49 8.07 0.99 -16.93
C PRO A 49 6.70 0.31 -16.80
N ARG A 50 6.29 -0.06 -15.58
CA ARG A 50 5.00 -0.73 -15.32
C ARG A 50 3.81 0.23 -15.27
N SER A 51 4.03 1.52 -15.00
CA SER A 51 2.96 2.50 -14.79
C SER A 51 3.06 3.72 -15.72
N TRP A 52 4.20 3.91 -16.40
CA TRP A 52 4.42 5.00 -17.34
C TRP A 52 4.37 4.46 -18.76
N HIS A 53 3.28 4.76 -19.46
CA HIS A 53 2.99 4.24 -20.78
C HIS A 53 2.98 5.36 -21.81
N LEU A 54 3.87 5.26 -22.79
CA LEU A 54 3.85 6.16 -23.92
C LEU A 54 2.72 5.74 -24.87
N VAL A 55 1.70 6.58 -25.00
CA VAL A 55 0.56 6.37 -25.88
C VAL A 55 0.86 6.91 -27.28
N GLU A 56 1.55 8.06 -27.35
CA GLU A 56 2.00 8.67 -28.59
C GLU A 56 3.43 9.21 -28.45
N GLY A 57 4.24 9.00 -29.49
CA GLY A 57 5.65 9.40 -29.54
C GLY A 57 6.61 8.24 -29.38
N GLU A 58 7.89 8.57 -29.18
CA GLU A 58 8.97 7.63 -28.87
C GLU A 58 9.71 8.09 -27.60
N GLY A 59 10.01 7.13 -26.72
CA GLY A 59 10.62 7.38 -25.43
C GLY A 59 10.77 6.10 -24.61
N LEU A 60 11.59 6.17 -23.57
CA LEU A 60 11.92 5.04 -22.71
C LEU A 60 12.26 5.50 -21.29
N VAL A 61 12.04 4.62 -20.33
CA VAL A 61 12.49 4.83 -18.95
C VAL A 61 13.99 4.49 -18.87
N ASP A 62 14.78 5.43 -18.38
CA ASP A 62 16.20 5.28 -18.08
C ASP A 62 16.47 5.57 -16.58
N ALA A 63 17.73 5.47 -16.14
CA ALA A 63 18.17 5.71 -14.78
C ALA A 63 17.81 7.12 -14.25
N ASP A 64 17.83 8.12 -15.14
CA ASP A 64 17.58 9.52 -14.78
C ASP A 64 16.10 9.94 -14.92
N GLY A 65 15.27 9.11 -15.57
CA GLY A 65 13.84 9.36 -15.68
C GLY A 65 13.21 8.82 -16.96
N PHE A 66 12.04 9.35 -17.33
CA PHE A 66 11.38 9.00 -18.60
C PHE A 66 11.87 9.92 -19.70
N VAL A 67 12.69 9.41 -20.63
CA VAL A 67 13.25 10.18 -21.76
C VAL A 67 12.27 10.17 -22.93
N ILE A 68 11.93 11.35 -23.43
CA ILE A 68 11.10 11.56 -24.63
C ILE A 68 12.04 11.96 -25.78
N SER A 69 12.17 11.08 -26.77
CA SER A 69 13.13 11.26 -27.87
C SER A 69 12.50 11.85 -29.13
N ALA A 70 11.26 11.45 -29.47
CA ALA A 70 10.60 11.92 -30.68
C ALA A 70 9.07 12.00 -30.54
N PRO A 71 8.41 12.88 -31.31
CA PRO A 71 6.95 12.94 -31.36
C PRO A 71 6.35 11.85 -32.25
N SER A 72 5.04 11.67 -32.15
CA SER A 72 4.27 10.88 -33.11
C SER A 72 4.28 11.54 -34.49
N ARG A 73 3.75 10.85 -35.51
CA ARG A 73 3.58 11.41 -36.87
C ARG A 73 2.71 12.68 -36.90
N MET A 74 1.88 12.89 -35.88
CA MET A 74 1.04 14.07 -35.74
C MET A 74 1.72 15.21 -34.95
N GLY A 75 2.97 15.03 -34.52
CA GLY A 75 3.72 16.05 -33.78
C GLY A 75 3.34 16.14 -32.30
N HIS A 76 2.70 15.09 -31.76
CA HIS A 76 2.27 15.00 -30.36
C HIS A 76 3.11 13.98 -29.60
N VAL A 77 3.27 14.23 -28.30
CA VAL A 77 3.71 13.22 -27.34
C VAL A 77 2.63 13.10 -26.29
N VAL A 78 2.24 11.88 -25.95
CA VAL A 78 1.28 11.59 -24.88
C VAL A 78 1.84 10.49 -24.00
N LEU A 79 2.23 10.85 -22.80
CA LEU A 79 2.67 9.94 -21.75
C LEU A 79 1.54 9.78 -20.74
N ALA A 80 0.97 8.58 -20.64
CA ALA A 80 -0.01 8.23 -19.61
C ALA A 80 0.71 7.63 -18.40
N ILE A 81 0.30 8.05 -17.20
CA ILE A 81 0.88 7.64 -15.93
C ILE A 81 -0.26 7.04 -15.09
N GLU A 82 -0.23 5.72 -14.90
CA GLU A 82 -1.15 5.00 -14.04
C GLU A 82 -0.80 5.24 -12.57
N LEU A 83 -1.80 5.59 -11.77
CA LEU A 83 -1.62 5.78 -10.34
C LEU A 83 -1.67 4.42 -9.62
N PRO A 84 -0.76 4.13 -8.66
CA PRO A 84 -0.75 2.85 -7.93
C PRO A 84 -2.09 2.49 -7.27
N LYS A 85 -2.88 3.53 -6.95
CA LYS A 85 -4.27 3.46 -6.56
C LYS A 85 -4.94 4.75 -7.01
N ALA A 86 -6.22 4.66 -7.36
CA ALA A 86 -7.05 5.84 -7.57
C ALA A 86 -6.93 6.82 -6.39
N ILE A 87 -6.65 8.08 -6.71
CA ILE A 87 -6.51 9.16 -5.72
C ILE A 87 -7.77 10.02 -5.72
N GLN A 88 -8.14 10.52 -4.55
CA GLN A 88 -9.20 11.51 -4.46
C GLN A 88 -8.66 12.89 -4.88
N ALA A 89 -9.18 13.45 -5.98
CA ALA A 89 -8.76 14.75 -6.52
C ALA A 89 -8.76 15.86 -5.46
N SER A 90 -9.79 15.92 -4.61
CA SER A 90 -9.94 16.93 -3.55
C SER A 90 -8.85 16.90 -2.47
N ARG A 91 -7.92 15.93 -2.50
CA ARG A 91 -6.78 15.88 -1.57
C ARG A 91 -5.57 16.66 -2.07
N PHE A 92 -5.50 16.97 -3.36
CA PHE A 92 -4.33 17.60 -3.99
C PHE A 92 -4.77 18.85 -4.76
N ASP A 93 -4.05 19.95 -4.61
CA ASP A 93 -4.33 21.22 -5.29
C ASP A 93 -3.20 21.69 -6.20
N LEU A 94 -2.03 21.09 -6.12
CA LEU A 94 -0.85 21.48 -6.87
C LEU A 94 -0.14 20.24 -7.40
N LEU A 95 0.19 20.27 -8.68
CA LEU A 95 1.06 19.30 -9.32
C LEU A 95 2.34 20.01 -9.76
N GLU A 96 3.45 19.36 -9.50
CA GLU A 96 4.81 19.81 -9.81
C GLU A 96 5.45 18.74 -10.70
N LEU A 97 6.01 19.18 -11.83
CA LEU A 97 6.72 18.35 -12.78
C LEU A 97 8.19 18.75 -12.74
N ASP A 98 9.05 17.80 -12.41
CA ASP A 98 10.49 17.96 -12.51
C ASP A 98 10.98 17.26 -13.78
N SER A 99 11.79 17.97 -14.57
CA SER A 99 12.19 17.57 -15.90
C SER A 99 13.55 18.15 -16.28
N ILE A 100 14.17 17.62 -17.33
CA ILE A 100 15.45 18.11 -17.85
C ILE A 100 15.27 18.43 -19.33
N GLY A 101 15.58 19.66 -19.73
CA GLY A 101 15.49 20.10 -21.14
C GLY A 101 14.06 20.42 -21.62
N ALA A 102 13.13 20.59 -20.69
CA ALA A 102 11.73 20.84 -20.97
C ALA A 102 11.34 22.33 -21.02
N GLU A 103 12.27 23.22 -20.69
CA GLU A 103 12.05 24.66 -20.59
C GLU A 103 11.34 25.24 -21.83
N GLY A 104 10.31 26.05 -21.58
CA GLY A 104 9.56 26.75 -22.62
C GLY A 104 8.76 25.83 -23.54
N ARG A 105 8.75 24.52 -23.29
CA ARG A 105 7.96 23.58 -24.09
C ARG A 105 6.47 23.72 -23.74
N PRO A 106 5.59 23.68 -24.75
CA PRO A 106 4.14 23.68 -24.56
C PRO A 106 3.70 22.30 -24.02
N VAL A 107 3.83 22.11 -22.71
CA VAL A 107 3.40 20.91 -22.00
C VAL A 107 2.03 21.14 -21.37
N THR A 108 1.11 20.21 -21.61
CA THR A 108 -0.20 20.15 -20.95
C THR A 108 -0.27 18.94 -20.03
N ILE A 109 -0.94 19.12 -18.90
CA ILE A 109 -1.24 18.04 -17.95
C ILE A 109 -2.74 17.74 -18.04
N SER A 110 -3.08 16.48 -18.32
CA SER A 110 -4.45 15.97 -18.27
C SER A 110 -4.58 14.84 -17.26
N TRP A 111 -5.81 14.43 -16.99
CA TRP A 111 -6.11 13.37 -16.02
C TRP A 111 -7.38 12.62 -16.42
N SER A 112 -7.50 11.38 -15.96
CA SER A 112 -8.67 10.53 -16.21
C SER A 112 -9.26 10.02 -14.89
N SER A 113 -10.58 10.14 -14.76
CA SER A 113 -11.37 9.53 -13.68
C SER A 113 -11.91 8.14 -14.02
N LEU A 114 -11.58 7.63 -15.21
CA LEU A 114 -11.95 6.30 -15.66
C LEU A 114 -10.81 5.31 -15.43
N GLU A 115 -11.16 4.07 -15.10
CA GLU A 115 -10.21 2.94 -14.99
C GLU A 115 -9.51 2.62 -16.31
N THR A 116 -10.05 3.09 -17.44
CA THR A 116 -9.38 3.06 -18.74
C THR A 116 -8.91 4.46 -19.11
N PHE A 117 -7.65 4.59 -19.52
CA PHE A 117 -7.12 5.87 -19.96
C PHE A 117 -7.92 6.42 -21.14
N THR A 118 -8.48 7.63 -20.95
CA THR A 118 -9.08 8.43 -22.01
C THR A 118 -8.42 9.79 -21.99
N ALA A 119 -7.89 10.22 -23.14
CA ALA A 119 -7.27 11.54 -23.23
C ALA A 119 -8.35 12.63 -23.09
N PHE A 120 -8.29 13.39 -22.00
CA PHE A 120 -9.07 14.60 -21.82
C PHE A 120 -8.25 15.83 -22.19
N PRO A 121 -8.91 16.96 -22.56
CA PRO A 121 -8.22 18.25 -22.67
C PRO A 121 -7.45 18.53 -21.38
N GLY A 122 -6.14 18.75 -21.53
CA GLY A 122 -5.27 19.11 -20.43
C GLY A 122 -5.21 20.62 -20.21
N GLU A 123 -4.60 21.00 -19.09
CA GLU A 123 -4.32 22.37 -18.75
C GLU A 123 -2.81 22.64 -18.92
N TRP A 124 -2.46 23.86 -19.30
CA TRP A 124 -1.06 24.23 -19.56
C TRP A 124 -0.24 24.25 -18.27
N LEU A 125 0.96 23.68 -18.35
CA LEU A 125 1.94 23.72 -17.26
C LEU A 125 2.63 25.09 -17.26
N GLU A 126 2.74 25.72 -16.08
CA GLU A 126 3.47 26.97 -15.90
C GLU A 126 4.91 26.65 -15.46
N TRP A 127 5.88 26.95 -16.32
CA TRP A 127 7.31 26.77 -16.00
C TRP A 127 7.77 27.85 -15.01
N ILE A 128 8.36 27.42 -13.89
CA ILE A 128 8.92 28.30 -12.85
C ILE A 128 10.45 28.38 -12.97
N SER A 129 11.07 27.31 -13.45
CA SER A 129 12.49 27.22 -13.82
C SER A 129 12.66 26.28 -15.00
N ASP A 130 13.89 26.18 -15.52
CA ASP A 130 14.25 25.35 -16.68
C ASP A 130 13.94 23.86 -16.49
N ASP A 131 13.89 23.42 -15.24
CA ASP A 131 13.66 22.05 -14.81
C ASP A 131 12.32 21.81 -14.12
N GLN A 132 11.58 22.87 -13.74
CA GLN A 132 10.39 22.72 -12.92
C GLN A 132 9.17 23.47 -13.47
N GLY A 133 8.09 22.73 -13.68
CA GLY A 133 6.78 23.26 -14.02
C GLY A 133 5.74 22.97 -12.94
N LYS A 134 4.75 23.86 -12.79
CA LYS A 134 3.67 23.70 -11.82
C LYS A 134 2.31 23.97 -12.43
N ILE A 135 1.30 23.34 -11.84
CA ILE A 135 -0.09 23.60 -12.18
C ILE A 135 -0.99 23.50 -10.95
N ARG A 136 -1.87 24.50 -10.79
CA ARG A 136 -2.90 24.48 -9.75
C ARG A 136 -4.10 23.67 -10.24
N LEU A 137 -4.33 22.54 -9.58
CA LEU A 137 -5.40 21.59 -9.84
C LEU A 137 -6.71 21.99 -9.16
N GLY A 138 -6.65 22.60 -7.98
CA GLY A 138 -7.83 22.89 -7.15
C GLY A 138 -8.88 23.82 -7.80
N ASN A 139 -8.49 24.58 -8.82
CA ASN A 139 -9.39 25.48 -9.55
C ASN A 139 -9.95 24.87 -10.85
N GLN A 140 -9.52 23.65 -11.19
CA GLN A 140 -9.86 23.03 -12.46
C GLN A 140 -11.19 22.28 -12.36
N ARG A 141 -12.14 22.62 -13.25
CA ARG A 141 -13.51 22.07 -13.22
C ARG A 141 -13.55 20.54 -13.30
N HIS A 142 -12.57 19.94 -13.96
CA HIS A 142 -12.51 18.50 -14.17
C HIS A 142 -11.68 17.78 -13.10
N TRP A 143 -11.00 18.50 -12.19
CA TRP A 143 -10.23 17.90 -11.10
C TRP A 143 -11.14 17.55 -9.92
N GLN A 144 -11.91 16.47 -10.09
CA GLN A 144 -12.91 16.04 -9.11
C GLN A 144 -13.06 14.52 -9.13
N GLY A 145 -13.56 13.97 -8.01
CA GLY A 145 -13.76 12.53 -7.87
C GLY A 145 -12.46 11.76 -7.68
N GLU A 146 -12.46 10.49 -8.11
CA GLU A 146 -11.30 9.62 -8.12
C GLU A 146 -10.55 9.78 -9.45
N ILE A 147 -9.23 9.91 -9.38
CA ILE A 147 -8.32 10.00 -10.53
C ILE A 147 -7.51 8.72 -10.60
N TYR A 148 -7.51 8.08 -11.77
CA TYR A 148 -6.80 6.83 -12.05
C TYR A 148 -5.53 7.05 -12.85
N PHE A 149 -5.55 8.03 -13.76
CA PHE A 149 -4.42 8.36 -14.61
C PHE A 149 -4.12 9.85 -14.58
N LEU A 150 -2.83 10.17 -14.68
CA LEU A 150 -2.34 11.47 -15.12
C LEU A 150 -1.78 11.30 -16.53
N ALA A 151 -1.74 12.37 -17.32
CA ALA A 151 -1.04 12.38 -18.57
C ALA A 151 -0.27 13.66 -18.78
N VAL A 152 0.95 13.51 -19.30
CA VAL A 152 1.81 14.60 -19.74
C VAL A 152 1.76 14.60 -21.26
N GLN A 153 1.32 15.72 -21.82
CA GLN A 153 1.12 15.88 -23.25
C GLN A 153 1.99 17.03 -23.75
N GLN A 154 2.59 16.88 -24.93
CA GLN A 154 3.29 17.96 -25.61
C GLN A 154 2.73 18.12 -27.02
N VAL A 155 2.38 19.35 -27.39
CA VAL A 155 1.89 19.69 -28.73
C VAL A 155 2.93 20.56 -29.43
N GLY A 156 3.39 20.16 -30.62
CA GLY A 156 4.39 20.93 -31.35
C GLY A 156 5.80 20.69 -30.82
N PHE A 157 6.26 19.45 -30.94
CA PHE A 157 7.60 19.05 -30.53
C PHE A 157 8.68 19.82 -31.31
N ALA A 158 9.39 20.71 -30.63
CA ALA A 158 10.38 21.62 -31.24
C ALA A 158 11.77 20.99 -31.47
N GLY A 159 11.87 19.65 -31.41
CA GLY A 159 13.14 18.93 -31.47
C GLY A 159 13.86 18.88 -30.12
N GLY A 160 14.87 18.01 -30.03
CA GLY A 160 15.65 17.80 -28.81
C GLY A 160 14.95 16.90 -27.79
N GLU A 161 15.71 15.95 -27.26
CA GLU A 161 15.26 15.05 -26.20
C GLU A 161 15.06 15.83 -24.90
N TRP A 162 14.09 15.40 -24.10
CA TRP A 162 13.91 15.89 -22.74
C TRP A 162 13.41 14.75 -21.86
N SER A 163 13.70 14.83 -20.56
CA SER A 163 13.32 13.77 -19.62
C SER A 163 12.40 14.31 -18.53
N ILE A 164 11.52 13.44 -18.04
CA ILE A 164 10.69 13.68 -16.86
C ILE A 164 11.30 12.87 -15.71
N SER A 165 11.76 13.56 -14.66
CA SER A 165 12.41 12.95 -13.51
C SER A 165 11.40 12.56 -12.43
N SER A 166 10.40 13.41 -12.19
CA SER A 166 9.33 13.15 -11.23
C SER A 166 8.08 13.98 -11.48
N LEU A 167 6.95 13.46 -11.03
CA LEU A 167 5.70 14.20 -10.92
C LEU A 167 5.24 14.14 -9.46
N THR A 168 5.17 15.29 -8.80
CA THR A 168 4.78 15.40 -7.39
C THR A 168 3.42 16.09 -7.25
N LEU A 169 2.47 15.39 -6.65
CA LEU A 169 1.19 15.93 -6.23
C LEU A 169 1.27 16.41 -4.78
N HIS A 170 1.08 17.70 -4.55
CA HIS A 170 1.09 18.29 -3.23
C HIS A 170 -0.33 18.36 -2.65
N PRO A 171 -0.49 18.05 -1.35
CA PRO A 171 -1.80 18.01 -0.73
C PRO A 171 -2.35 19.41 -0.48
N VAL A 172 -3.68 19.51 -0.52
CA VAL A 172 -4.41 20.74 -0.17
C VAL A 172 -4.06 21.15 1.25
N LYS A 173 -3.70 22.42 1.43
CA LYS A 173 -3.55 22.98 2.78
C LYS A 173 -4.92 22.97 3.50
N PRO A 174 -5.07 22.22 4.60
CA PRO A 174 -6.36 22.16 5.29
C PRO A 174 -6.68 23.51 5.93
N ASP A 175 -7.95 23.87 5.94
CA ASP A 175 -8.45 24.91 6.85
C ASP A 175 -8.60 24.35 8.27
N PHE A 176 -8.84 25.24 9.24
CA PHE A 176 -8.98 24.83 10.64
C PHE A 176 -10.11 23.78 10.83
N PRO A 177 -11.35 23.96 10.33
CA PRO A 177 -12.40 22.96 10.49
C PRO A 177 -12.06 21.60 9.86
N THR A 178 -11.42 21.60 8.69
CA THR A 178 -11.02 20.36 8.02
C THR A 178 -9.93 19.64 8.80
N LEU A 179 -8.91 20.36 9.29
CA LEU A 179 -7.89 19.78 10.15
C LEU A 179 -8.50 19.15 11.41
N GLN A 180 -9.42 19.84 12.10
CA GLN A 180 -10.05 19.29 13.31
C GLN A 180 -10.88 18.04 13.01
N ARG A 181 -11.64 18.07 11.92
CA ARG A 181 -12.43 16.92 11.46
C ARG A 181 -11.53 15.74 11.08
N ASP A 182 -10.42 15.98 10.42
CA ASP A 182 -9.46 14.94 10.04
C ASP A 182 -8.75 14.36 11.26
N LEU A 183 -8.37 15.19 12.24
CA LEU A 183 -7.81 14.72 13.50
C LEU A 183 -8.80 13.85 14.28
N LEU A 184 -10.05 14.29 14.40
CA LEU A 184 -11.11 13.52 15.06
C LEU A 184 -11.39 12.22 14.32
N ARG A 185 -11.51 12.27 12.98
CA ARG A 185 -11.69 11.07 12.16
C ARG A 185 -10.52 10.12 12.34
N GLY A 186 -9.28 10.61 12.27
CA GLY A 186 -8.09 9.79 12.49
C GLY A 186 -8.06 9.17 13.88
N TRP A 187 -8.45 9.94 14.90
CA TRP A 187 -8.52 9.45 16.27
C TRP A 187 -9.54 8.35 16.44
N PHE A 188 -10.72 8.45 15.82
CA PHE A 188 -11.83 7.50 16.00
C PHE A 188 -12.02 6.51 14.83
N ALA A 189 -11.14 6.52 13.83
CA ALA A 189 -11.22 5.61 12.69
C ALA A 189 -11.00 4.16 13.16
N LEU A 190 -12.04 3.33 13.00
CA LEU A 190 -11.93 1.89 13.24
C LEU A 190 -11.20 1.28 12.05
N ASN A 191 -10.05 0.68 12.30
CA ASN A 191 -9.25 0.09 11.23
C ASN A 191 -9.75 -1.32 10.89
N ALA A 192 -9.83 -1.64 9.60
CA ALA A 192 -9.99 -3.02 9.18
C ALA A 192 -8.78 -3.85 9.66
N TRP A 193 -8.97 -5.16 9.83
CA TRP A 193 -7.86 -6.06 10.11
C TRP A 193 -6.79 -5.94 9.02
N ARG A 194 -5.56 -5.63 9.43
CA ARG A 194 -4.36 -5.94 8.66
C ARG A 194 -3.55 -6.95 9.46
N GLN A 195 -2.87 -7.84 8.77
CA GLN A 195 -2.09 -8.90 9.41
C GLN A 195 -0.91 -8.37 10.23
N SER A 196 -0.46 -7.14 9.96
CA SER A 196 0.53 -6.40 10.74
C SER A 196 0.00 -5.84 12.07
N ASP A 197 -1.32 -5.76 12.25
CA ASP A 197 -1.93 -4.87 13.25
C ASP A 197 -2.27 -5.55 14.57
N VAL A 198 -1.83 -6.80 14.79
CA VAL A 198 -2.16 -7.54 16.03
C VAL A 198 -1.64 -6.81 17.27
N ASN A 199 -0.48 -6.14 17.17
CA ASN A 199 0.14 -5.40 18.29
C ASN A 199 0.45 -3.94 17.98
N LEU A 200 0.10 -3.43 16.80
CA LEU A 200 0.44 -2.08 16.37
C LEU A 200 -0.83 -1.26 16.15
N VAL A 201 -1.06 -0.29 17.04
CA VAL A 201 -1.98 0.83 16.80
C VAL A 201 -1.24 1.84 15.92
N GLY A 202 -1.05 1.45 14.66
CA GLY A 202 -0.34 2.25 13.67
C GLY A 202 -1.25 3.30 13.03
N PRO A 203 -0.71 4.46 12.64
CA PRO A 203 -1.44 5.35 11.77
C PRO A 203 -1.83 4.64 10.45
N ARG A 204 -3.06 4.85 9.95
CA ARG A 204 -3.40 4.51 8.55
C ARG A 204 -2.43 5.31 7.68
N ARG A 205 -1.62 4.63 6.87
CA ARG A 205 -0.72 5.27 5.87
C ARG A 205 -1.44 6.35 5.04
N ASP A 206 -2.75 6.24 4.90
CA ASP A 206 -3.61 7.13 4.11
C ASP A 206 -4.44 8.15 4.92
N GLN A 207 -4.52 8.10 6.27
CA GLN A 207 -5.54 8.88 7.02
C GLN A 207 -5.14 9.52 8.36
N THR A 208 -4.18 8.99 9.12
CA THR A 208 -3.92 9.53 10.48
C THR A 208 -2.66 10.38 10.48
N LEU A 209 -2.87 11.67 10.72
CA LEU A 209 -1.87 12.74 10.71
C LEU A 209 -0.86 12.63 11.87
N VAL A 210 -1.28 12.03 13.00
CA VAL A 210 -0.45 11.85 14.21
C VAL A 210 -0.79 10.52 14.87
N SER A 211 0.22 9.78 15.33
CA SER A 211 0.02 8.56 16.12
C SER A 211 -0.68 8.89 17.45
N PRO A 212 -1.80 8.23 17.81
CA PRO A 212 -2.47 8.45 19.10
C PRO A 212 -1.54 8.26 20.30
N LEU A 213 -0.60 7.30 20.21
CA LEU A 213 0.39 7.06 21.25
C LEU A 213 1.29 8.27 21.49
N ILE A 214 1.83 8.88 20.41
CA ILE A 214 2.70 10.05 20.51
C ILE A 214 1.92 11.25 21.08
N ALA A 215 0.69 11.46 20.62
CA ALA A 215 -0.17 12.53 21.10
C ALA A 215 -0.48 12.39 22.60
N VAL A 216 -0.89 11.20 23.06
CA VAL A 216 -1.14 10.95 24.49
C VAL A 216 0.15 11.04 25.30
N ALA A 217 1.28 10.53 24.81
CA ALA A 217 2.56 10.64 25.52
C ALA A 217 2.98 12.11 25.73
N GLY A 218 2.86 12.93 24.68
CA GLY A 218 3.10 14.38 24.78
C GLY A 218 2.15 15.04 25.78
N TRP A 219 0.87 14.64 25.78
CA TRP A 219 -0.14 15.13 26.71
C TRP A 219 0.17 14.79 28.17
N VAL A 220 0.50 13.53 28.45
CA VAL A 220 0.90 13.08 29.78
C VAL A 220 2.14 13.83 30.25
N PHE A 221 3.17 13.94 29.40
CA PHE A 221 4.42 14.63 29.73
C PHE A 221 4.19 16.12 30.05
N LEU A 222 3.44 16.84 29.21
CA LEU A 222 3.17 18.26 29.43
C LEU A 222 2.33 18.47 30.69
N SER A 223 1.38 17.57 30.98
CA SER A 223 0.57 17.60 32.19
C SER A 223 1.43 17.46 33.45
N MET A 224 2.36 16.50 33.45
CA MET A 224 3.32 16.31 34.54
C MET A 224 4.19 17.56 34.72
N LEU A 225 4.68 18.15 33.63
CA LEU A 225 5.50 19.36 33.67
C LEU A 225 4.74 20.54 34.30
N ILE A 226 3.51 20.80 33.86
CA ILE A 226 2.64 21.86 34.43
C ILE A 226 2.42 21.62 35.92
N LEU A 227 2.11 20.38 36.32
CA LEU A 227 1.89 20.04 37.72
C LEU A 227 3.14 20.25 38.60
N VAL A 228 4.32 19.88 38.10
CA VAL A 228 5.59 20.11 38.81
C VAL A 228 5.89 21.60 38.93
N LEU A 229 5.64 22.40 37.88
CA LEU A 229 5.87 23.85 37.88
C LEU A 229 4.90 24.61 38.80
N LEU A 230 3.65 24.15 38.89
CA LEU A 230 2.62 24.77 39.76
C LEU A 230 2.67 24.24 41.20
N ALA A 231 3.41 23.17 41.49
CA ALA A 231 3.50 22.63 42.83
C ALA A 231 4.13 23.66 43.78
N PRO A 232 3.46 24.03 44.90
CA PRO A 232 3.98 25.07 45.79
C PRO A 232 5.32 24.65 46.38
N ARG A 233 6.36 25.46 46.14
CA ARG A 233 7.74 25.21 46.64
C ARG A 233 7.83 24.98 48.16
N ALA A 234 6.84 25.45 48.93
CA ALA A 234 6.82 25.38 50.39
C ALA A 234 6.18 24.10 50.97
N ARG A 235 5.48 23.27 50.17
CA ARG A 235 4.88 22.01 50.64
C ARG A 235 5.46 20.87 49.84
N ARG A 236 6.04 19.86 50.50
CA ARG A 236 6.51 18.63 49.82
C ARG A 236 5.33 18.00 49.09
N PRO A 237 5.19 18.19 47.77
CA PRO A 237 4.06 17.60 47.07
C PRO A 237 4.29 16.08 47.04
N ASN A 238 3.22 15.30 47.11
CA ASN A 238 3.33 13.88 46.85
C ASN A 238 3.64 13.69 45.36
N LEU A 239 4.93 13.71 45.01
CA LEU A 239 5.43 13.62 43.63
C LEU A 239 4.87 12.37 42.92
N SER A 240 4.70 11.27 43.65
CA SER A 240 4.11 10.05 43.12
C SER A 240 2.70 10.28 42.60
N ALA A 241 1.87 11.08 43.28
CA ALA A 241 0.52 11.40 42.82
C ALA A 241 0.52 12.32 41.58
N LEU A 242 1.45 13.29 41.54
CA LEU A 242 1.57 14.22 40.39
C LEU A 242 2.00 13.52 39.10
N ILE A 243 2.69 12.39 39.21
CA ILE A 243 3.13 11.57 38.07
C ILE A 243 2.08 10.50 37.74
N LEU A 244 1.61 9.77 38.76
CA LEU A 244 0.75 8.61 38.55
C LEU A 244 -0.61 8.98 37.96
N ILE A 245 -1.20 10.12 38.36
CA ILE A 245 -2.54 10.51 37.89
C ILE A 245 -2.53 10.82 36.37
N PRO A 246 -1.67 11.72 35.83
CA PRO A 246 -1.60 11.95 34.39
C PRO A 246 -1.26 10.68 33.61
N PHE A 247 -0.35 9.85 34.13
CA PHE A 247 0.03 8.59 33.49
C PHE A 247 -1.16 7.64 33.36
N LEU A 248 -1.89 7.38 34.45
CA LEU A 248 -3.07 6.53 34.44
C LEU A 248 -4.17 7.10 33.54
N ALA A 249 -4.36 8.42 33.53
CA ALA A 249 -5.32 9.07 32.65
C ALA A 249 -4.98 8.85 31.16
N GLY A 250 -3.72 9.05 30.78
CA GLY A 250 -3.27 8.77 29.42
C GLY A 250 -3.39 7.27 29.05
N TRP A 251 -3.03 6.39 29.97
CA TRP A 251 -3.20 4.95 29.78
C TRP A 251 -4.66 4.57 29.55
N VAL A 252 -5.60 5.06 30.36
CA VAL A 252 -7.04 4.82 30.17
C VAL A 252 -7.53 5.34 28.82
N VAL A 253 -7.08 6.52 28.38
CA VAL A 253 -7.46 7.06 27.06
C VAL A 253 -6.99 6.14 25.92
N LEU A 254 -5.75 5.65 25.99
CA LEU A 254 -5.22 4.71 24.99
C LEU A 254 -5.92 3.35 25.05
N ASP A 255 -6.20 2.84 26.25
CA ASP A 255 -6.91 1.58 26.45
C ASP A 255 -8.33 1.65 25.89
N LEU A 256 -9.09 2.70 26.22
CA LEU A 256 -10.44 2.90 25.67
C LEU A 256 -10.43 3.00 24.13
N ARG A 257 -9.44 3.66 23.55
CA ARG A 257 -9.27 3.73 22.10
C ARG A 257 -8.96 2.36 21.49
N TRP A 258 -8.10 1.59 22.14
CA TRP A 258 -7.75 0.23 21.72
C TRP A 258 -8.97 -0.70 21.81
N GLN A 259 -9.72 -0.64 22.91
CA GLN A 259 -10.97 -1.38 23.09
C GLN A 259 -11.99 -1.04 22.00
N ALA A 260 -12.17 0.25 21.68
CA ALA A 260 -13.07 0.67 20.59
C ALA A 260 -12.65 0.07 19.24
N ASP A 261 -11.34 0.04 18.94
CA ASP A 261 -10.81 -0.61 17.72
C ASP A 261 -11.13 -2.11 17.69
N LEU A 262 -10.88 -2.79 18.81
CA LEU A 262 -11.11 -4.22 18.96
C LEU A 262 -12.59 -4.58 18.83
N PHE A 263 -13.48 -3.78 19.43
CA PHE A 263 -14.93 -3.96 19.28
C PHE A 263 -15.38 -3.75 17.83
N GLY A 264 -14.87 -2.72 17.16
CA GLY A 264 -15.15 -2.49 15.74
C GLY A 264 -14.73 -3.67 14.86
N LYS A 265 -13.50 -4.16 15.06
CA LYS A 265 -12.95 -5.33 14.39
C LYS A 265 -13.74 -6.60 14.68
N ALA A 266 -14.09 -6.84 15.94
CA ALA A 266 -14.90 -7.99 16.35
C ALA A 266 -16.29 -7.94 15.71
N HIS A 267 -16.94 -6.78 15.72
CA HIS A 267 -18.24 -6.58 15.08
C HIS A 267 -18.19 -6.84 13.58
N HIS A 268 -17.17 -6.31 12.88
CA HIS A 268 -16.96 -6.56 11.46
C HIS A 268 -16.71 -8.04 11.17
N THR A 269 -15.89 -8.71 12.00
CA THR A 269 -15.56 -10.14 11.85
C THR A 269 -16.80 -11.01 12.06
N LEU A 270 -17.59 -10.72 13.10
CA LEU A 270 -18.86 -11.40 13.35
C LEU A 270 -19.84 -11.17 12.20
N GLY A 271 -19.99 -9.94 11.72
CA GLY A 271 -20.86 -9.64 10.58
C GLY A 271 -20.44 -10.33 9.29
N SER A 272 -19.13 -10.52 9.07
CA SER A 272 -18.60 -11.13 7.85
C SER A 272 -18.59 -12.66 7.88
N PHE A 273 -18.48 -13.27 9.06
CA PHE A 273 -18.20 -14.70 9.18
C PHE A 273 -19.13 -15.50 10.09
N ALA A 274 -19.97 -14.86 10.91
CA ALA A 274 -20.91 -15.57 11.76
C ALA A 274 -21.98 -16.26 10.91
N GLY A 275 -22.18 -17.57 11.13
CA GLY A 275 -23.16 -18.37 10.39
C GLY A 275 -22.79 -18.72 8.95
N VAL A 276 -21.65 -18.21 8.43
CA VAL A 276 -21.17 -18.52 7.08
C VAL A 276 -20.55 -19.92 7.06
N GLU A 277 -20.93 -20.74 6.07
CA GLU A 277 -20.41 -22.09 5.86
C GLU A 277 -18.87 -22.05 5.66
N PRO A 278 -18.09 -23.04 6.15
CA PRO A 278 -16.63 -23.05 6.02
C PRO A 278 -16.11 -22.77 4.61
N ARG A 279 -16.76 -23.29 3.55
CA ARG A 279 -16.36 -23.04 2.17
C ARG A 279 -16.55 -21.59 1.74
N GLN A 280 -17.71 -21.01 2.03
CA GLN A 280 -17.99 -19.61 1.73
C GLN A 280 -17.07 -18.68 2.53
N ARG A 281 -16.77 -19.05 3.78
CA ARG A 281 -15.82 -18.35 4.65
C ARG A 281 -14.42 -18.33 4.03
N GLY A 282 -13.93 -19.48 3.56
CA GLY A 282 -12.62 -19.55 2.91
C GLY A 282 -12.54 -18.69 1.64
N LEU A 283 -13.62 -18.63 0.85
CA LEU A 283 -13.70 -17.79 -0.35
C LEU A 283 -13.78 -16.28 -0.04
N ALA A 284 -14.33 -15.91 1.11
CA ALA A 284 -14.44 -14.52 1.56
C ALA A 284 -13.21 -14.01 2.33
N ASP A 285 -12.26 -14.89 2.67
CA ASP A 285 -11.02 -14.52 3.36
C ASP A 285 -10.06 -13.76 2.41
N HIS A 286 -9.03 -13.13 2.96
CA HIS A 286 -8.03 -12.36 2.22
C HIS A 286 -7.29 -13.18 1.16
N ASP A 287 -7.24 -14.49 1.31
CA ASP A 287 -6.65 -15.44 0.38
C ASP A 287 -7.70 -16.30 -0.35
N GLY A 288 -8.93 -15.81 -0.48
CA GLY A 288 -10.04 -16.55 -1.09
C GLY A 288 -9.76 -17.11 -2.49
N ARG A 289 -8.95 -16.40 -3.31
CA ARG A 289 -8.49 -16.91 -4.62
C ARG A 289 -7.57 -18.12 -4.48
N LEU A 290 -6.61 -18.06 -3.56
CA LEU A 290 -5.72 -19.17 -3.25
C LEU A 290 -6.49 -20.35 -2.67
N TYR A 291 -7.44 -20.08 -1.78
CA TYR A 291 -8.35 -21.09 -1.24
C TYR A 291 -9.18 -21.77 -2.35
N ALA A 292 -9.76 -21.00 -3.26
CA ALA A 292 -10.50 -21.54 -4.41
C ALA A 292 -9.62 -22.44 -5.28
N PHE A 293 -8.41 -21.95 -5.61
CA PHE A 293 -7.43 -22.70 -6.40
C PHE A 293 -7.02 -24.01 -5.71
N ILE A 294 -6.73 -24.00 -4.41
CA ILE A 294 -6.34 -25.21 -3.67
C ILE A 294 -7.50 -26.22 -3.61
N ASN A 295 -8.75 -25.76 -3.45
CA ASN A 295 -9.91 -26.66 -3.53
C ASN A 295 -10.11 -27.27 -4.91
N GLU A 296 -9.81 -26.54 -5.98
CA GLU A 296 -9.81 -27.08 -7.35
C GLU A 296 -8.68 -28.09 -7.57
N LEU A 297 -7.53 -27.87 -6.92
CA LEU A 297 -6.36 -28.75 -6.99
C LEU A 297 -6.55 -30.05 -6.18
N GLN A 298 -7.32 -30.02 -5.09
CA GLN A 298 -7.49 -31.14 -4.17
C GLN A 298 -7.88 -32.48 -4.84
N PRO A 299 -8.90 -32.56 -5.71
CA PRO A 299 -9.24 -33.81 -6.41
C PRO A 299 -8.09 -34.37 -7.26
N VAL A 300 -7.24 -33.49 -7.81
CA VAL A 300 -6.06 -33.89 -8.59
C VAL A 300 -4.98 -34.47 -7.67
N LEU A 301 -4.74 -33.85 -6.51
CA LEU A 301 -3.78 -34.37 -5.52
C LEU A 301 -4.22 -35.73 -4.96
N GLU A 302 -5.52 -35.90 -4.73
CA GLU A 302 -6.11 -37.16 -4.24
C GLU A 302 -5.99 -38.28 -5.28
N SER A 303 -6.31 -38.01 -6.55
CA SER A 303 -6.25 -39.03 -7.61
C SER A 303 -4.84 -39.47 -7.99
N ARG A 304 -3.83 -38.60 -7.83
CA ARG A 304 -2.44 -38.86 -8.23
C ARG A 304 -1.57 -39.48 -7.13
N HIS A 305 -2.11 -39.76 -5.94
CA HIS A 305 -1.35 -40.27 -4.80
C HIS A 305 -0.08 -39.45 -4.50
N VAL A 306 -0.24 -38.13 -4.41
CA VAL A 306 0.89 -37.19 -4.25
C VAL A 306 1.68 -37.48 -2.97
N ASN A 307 3.00 -37.57 -3.11
CA ASN A 307 3.92 -37.87 -2.00
C ASN A 307 4.19 -36.63 -1.14
N ARG A 308 4.55 -35.52 -1.79
CA ARG A 308 4.94 -34.27 -1.13
C ARG A 308 4.47 -33.09 -1.98
N VAL A 309 4.03 -32.03 -1.32
CA VAL A 309 3.75 -30.74 -1.96
C VAL A 309 4.79 -29.72 -1.52
N PHE A 310 5.43 -29.07 -2.49
CA PHE A 310 6.38 -27.98 -2.25
C PHE A 310 5.79 -26.66 -2.74
N VAL A 311 5.74 -25.66 -1.87
CA VAL A 311 5.20 -24.34 -2.18
C VAL A 311 6.32 -23.33 -2.33
N PHE A 312 6.39 -22.69 -3.50
CA PHE A 312 7.32 -21.61 -3.82
C PHE A 312 6.55 -20.32 -4.05
N SER A 313 7.09 -19.23 -3.52
CA SER A 313 6.52 -17.88 -3.63
C SER A 313 7.56 -16.90 -3.13
N PRO A 314 7.80 -15.77 -3.80
CA PRO A 314 8.65 -14.71 -3.24
C PRO A 314 8.00 -14.12 -1.98
N HIS A 315 6.67 -14.13 -1.91
CA HIS A 315 5.92 -13.65 -0.76
C HIS A 315 5.74 -14.74 0.31
N GLU A 316 6.34 -14.52 1.49
CA GLU A 316 6.24 -15.41 2.64
C GLU A 316 4.78 -15.63 3.08
N PHE A 317 3.96 -14.59 2.98
CA PHE A 317 2.54 -14.65 3.31
C PHE A 317 1.80 -15.75 2.52
N TRP A 318 1.86 -15.69 1.19
CA TRP A 318 1.21 -16.68 0.31
C TRP A 318 1.75 -18.08 0.53
N ARG A 319 3.07 -18.22 0.73
CA ARG A 319 3.72 -19.50 1.03
C ARG A 319 3.17 -20.14 2.30
N LYS A 320 3.01 -19.36 3.38
CA LYS A 320 2.45 -19.85 4.65
C LYS A 320 0.97 -20.19 4.55
N ARG A 321 0.17 -19.36 3.87
CA ARG A 321 -1.27 -19.62 3.67
C ARG A 321 -1.53 -20.85 2.81
N ALA A 322 -0.80 -21.01 1.71
CA ALA A 322 -0.91 -22.21 0.89
C ALA A 322 -0.58 -23.48 1.68
N ARG A 323 0.48 -23.46 2.51
CA ARG A 323 0.80 -24.58 3.40
C ARG A 323 -0.29 -24.88 4.41
N TYR A 324 -0.95 -23.85 4.93
CA TYR A 324 -2.07 -24.03 5.86
C TYR A 324 -3.23 -24.76 5.18
N HIS A 325 -3.62 -24.35 3.97
CA HIS A 325 -4.70 -25.00 3.21
C HIS A 325 -4.30 -26.39 2.70
N LEU A 326 -3.01 -26.61 2.43
CA LEU A 326 -2.44 -27.89 1.99
C LEU A 326 -1.92 -28.75 3.14
N ALA A 327 -2.32 -28.45 4.39
CA ALA A 327 -1.91 -29.20 5.57
C ALA A 327 -2.16 -30.73 5.46
N PRO A 328 -3.26 -31.22 4.84
CA PRO A 328 -3.47 -32.65 4.64
C PRO A 328 -2.36 -33.37 3.84
N TRP A 329 -1.63 -32.66 2.97
CA TRP A 329 -0.56 -33.22 2.12
C TRP A 329 0.85 -32.89 2.63
N ALA A 330 0.98 -32.53 3.91
CA ALA A 330 2.27 -32.21 4.55
C ALA A 330 3.12 -31.18 3.77
N ALA A 331 2.45 -30.15 3.22
CA ALA A 331 3.08 -29.19 2.33
C ALA A 331 4.28 -28.46 2.97
N ARG A 332 5.39 -28.41 2.24
CA ARG A 332 6.66 -27.81 2.65
C ARG A 332 6.85 -26.47 1.94
N ALA A 333 7.38 -25.49 2.64
CA ALA A 333 7.80 -24.23 2.02
C ALA A 333 9.18 -24.44 1.40
N GLY A 334 9.39 -23.98 0.17
CA GLY A 334 10.74 -23.69 -0.32
C GLY A 334 11.41 -22.65 0.59
N THR A 335 12.71 -22.82 0.89
CA THR A 335 13.37 -22.04 1.94
C THR A 335 13.57 -20.57 1.59
N ASP A 336 13.65 -20.19 0.31
CA ASP A 336 14.07 -18.83 -0.07
C ASP A 336 13.20 -18.18 -1.15
N GLY A 337 12.01 -18.74 -1.41
CA GLY A 337 11.12 -18.25 -2.48
C GLY A 337 11.59 -18.58 -3.91
N PHE A 338 12.86 -18.97 -4.07
CA PHE A 338 13.45 -19.34 -5.36
C PHE A 338 13.59 -20.86 -5.51
N LEU A 339 13.31 -21.35 -6.72
CA LEU A 339 13.71 -22.67 -7.16
C LEU A 339 15.19 -22.61 -7.53
N SER A 340 16.04 -23.36 -6.83
CA SER A 340 17.44 -23.55 -7.22
C SER A 340 17.61 -24.87 -7.96
N SER A 341 18.65 -25.02 -8.77
CA SER A 341 18.97 -26.31 -9.41
C SER A 341 19.14 -27.45 -8.40
N ALA A 342 19.66 -27.15 -7.20
CA ALA A 342 19.76 -28.10 -6.10
C ALA A 342 18.39 -28.49 -5.53
N SER A 343 17.46 -27.54 -5.43
CA SER A 343 16.07 -27.80 -5.03
C SER A 343 15.37 -28.68 -6.07
N VAL A 344 15.60 -28.40 -7.36
CA VAL A 344 15.04 -29.18 -8.48
C VAL A 344 15.54 -30.62 -8.45
N ALA A 345 16.85 -30.83 -8.22
CA ALA A 345 17.44 -32.16 -8.12
C ALA A 345 16.91 -32.99 -6.93
N ALA A 346 16.31 -32.37 -5.91
CA ALA A 346 15.75 -33.05 -4.75
C ALA A 346 14.30 -33.54 -4.94
N PHE A 347 13.65 -33.18 -6.05
CA PHE A 347 12.31 -33.63 -6.38
C PHE A 347 12.33 -35.06 -6.93
N ALA A 348 11.34 -35.84 -6.51
CA ALA A 348 11.11 -37.21 -6.95
C ALA A 348 9.83 -37.27 -7.81
N PRO A 349 9.67 -38.29 -8.67
CA PRO A 349 8.40 -38.56 -9.31
C PRO A 349 7.25 -38.62 -8.29
N GLY A 350 6.13 -37.96 -8.60
CA GLY A 350 4.97 -37.88 -7.70
C GLY A 350 5.04 -36.76 -6.63
N ASP A 351 6.11 -35.96 -6.60
CA ASP A 351 6.07 -34.67 -5.92
C ASP A 351 5.27 -33.64 -6.73
N VAL A 352 4.61 -32.71 -6.04
CA VAL A 352 3.92 -31.58 -6.65
C VAL A 352 4.59 -30.28 -6.23
N LEU A 353 4.92 -29.45 -7.20
CA LEU A 353 5.41 -28.09 -6.98
C LEU A 353 4.25 -27.13 -7.23
N LEU A 354 3.98 -26.28 -6.24
CA LEU A 354 3.04 -25.18 -6.33
C LEU A 354 3.83 -23.86 -6.38
N LEU A 355 3.82 -23.21 -7.54
CA LEU A 355 4.51 -21.94 -7.76
C LEU A 355 3.51 -20.81 -7.60
N LEU A 356 3.70 -19.86 -6.69
CA LEU A 356 2.80 -18.71 -6.51
C LEU A 356 3.60 -17.45 -6.83
N ASP A 357 3.17 -16.69 -7.82
CA ASP A 357 3.71 -15.35 -8.12
C ASP A 357 5.25 -15.31 -8.27
N VAL A 358 5.82 -16.31 -8.96
CA VAL A 358 7.28 -16.42 -9.16
C VAL A 358 7.68 -15.57 -10.35
N GLU A 359 8.39 -14.46 -10.10
CA GLU A 359 8.95 -13.61 -11.17
C GLU A 359 9.98 -14.39 -12.03
N GLY A 360 10.03 -14.05 -13.33
CA GLY A 360 10.98 -14.66 -14.27
C GLY A 360 10.68 -16.10 -14.68
N LEU A 361 9.59 -16.69 -14.17
CA LEU A 361 9.14 -18.00 -14.58
C LEU A 361 8.39 -17.90 -15.92
N GLU A 362 9.00 -18.41 -16.97
CA GLU A 362 8.30 -18.67 -18.23
C GLU A 362 7.98 -20.17 -18.31
N ALA A 363 6.69 -20.51 -18.28
CA ALA A 363 6.25 -21.84 -18.64
C ALA A 363 6.02 -21.88 -20.16
N ARG A 364 6.87 -22.60 -20.89
CA ARG A 364 6.73 -22.76 -22.33
C ARG A 364 6.12 -24.12 -22.61
N THR A 365 4.99 -24.14 -23.31
CA THR A 365 4.37 -25.41 -23.72
C THR A 365 5.29 -26.12 -24.70
N ALA A 366 5.58 -27.39 -24.43
CA ALA A 366 6.49 -28.18 -25.26
C ALA A 366 5.80 -28.57 -26.57
N ASN A 367 5.79 -27.66 -27.57
CA ASN A 367 5.43 -27.83 -29.00
C ASN A 367 4.22 -28.73 -29.37
N THR A 368 3.35 -29.04 -28.42
CA THR A 368 2.20 -29.92 -28.61
C THR A 368 0.94 -29.10 -28.39
N MET A 369 0.01 -29.16 -29.35
CA MET A 369 -1.25 -28.43 -29.24
C MET A 369 -1.96 -28.84 -27.94
N PRO A 370 -2.30 -27.88 -27.05
CA PRO A 370 -2.95 -28.20 -25.79
C PRO A 370 -4.30 -28.84 -26.05
N SER A 371 -4.50 -30.04 -25.52
CA SER A 371 -5.82 -30.63 -25.35
C SER A 371 -6.56 -29.85 -24.26
N ALA A 372 -7.78 -29.41 -24.54
CA ALA A 372 -8.54 -28.44 -23.73
C ALA A 372 -8.89 -28.87 -22.29
N ALA A 373 -8.46 -30.06 -21.83
CA ALA A 373 -8.72 -30.54 -20.48
C ALA A 373 -7.61 -31.46 -19.93
N GLY A 374 -6.45 -31.52 -20.58
CA GLY A 374 -5.38 -32.46 -20.24
C GLY A 374 -4.16 -31.76 -19.66
N PRO A 375 -3.35 -32.49 -18.87
CA PRO A 375 -2.05 -32.01 -18.47
C PRO A 375 -1.16 -31.68 -19.68
N VAL A 376 -0.42 -30.58 -19.58
CA VAL A 376 0.46 -30.10 -20.66
C VAL A 376 1.92 -30.26 -20.24
N ALA A 377 2.73 -30.86 -21.12
CA ALA A 377 4.17 -30.89 -20.93
C ALA A 377 4.71 -29.46 -21.08
N VAL A 378 5.41 -29.00 -20.06
CA VAL A 378 5.98 -27.65 -20.02
C VAL A 378 7.46 -27.71 -19.71
N ASP A 379 8.22 -26.90 -20.43
CA ASP A 379 9.59 -26.56 -20.05
C ASP A 379 9.52 -25.35 -19.13
N LEU A 380 10.02 -25.49 -17.91
CA LEU A 380 10.15 -24.36 -16.99
C LEU A 380 11.49 -23.67 -17.26
N TRP A 381 11.45 -22.38 -17.57
CA TRP A 381 12.63 -21.56 -17.77
C TRP A 381 12.85 -20.64 -16.57
N PHE A 382 14.11 -20.57 -16.13
CA PHE A 382 14.56 -19.72 -15.03
C PHE A 382 15.75 -18.89 -15.52
N ASP A 383 15.64 -17.56 -15.43
CA ASP A 383 16.68 -16.61 -15.86
C ASP A 383 17.21 -16.90 -17.29
N GLY A 384 16.33 -17.33 -18.19
CA GLY A 384 16.67 -17.64 -19.57
C GLY A 384 17.31 -19.01 -19.81
N ALA A 385 17.36 -19.91 -18.81
CA ALA A 385 17.81 -21.29 -18.96
C ALA A 385 16.70 -22.30 -18.64
N PRO A 386 16.55 -23.39 -19.41
CA PRO A 386 15.57 -24.44 -19.11
C PRO A 386 15.99 -25.23 -17.86
N ALA A 387 15.02 -25.60 -17.04
CA ALA A 387 15.23 -26.57 -15.98
C ALA A 387 15.52 -27.96 -16.58
N ALA A 388 16.41 -28.72 -15.95
CA ALA A 388 16.85 -30.02 -16.43
C ALA A 388 15.81 -31.16 -16.26
N MET A 389 14.52 -30.84 -16.10
CA MET A 389 13.46 -31.80 -15.84
C MET A 389 12.22 -31.47 -16.66
N ASP A 390 11.58 -32.51 -17.18
CA ASP A 390 10.27 -32.41 -17.82
C ASP A 390 9.19 -32.29 -16.76
N PHE A 391 8.28 -31.36 -16.97
CA PHE A 391 7.24 -31.01 -16.02
C PHE A 391 5.85 -31.13 -16.64
N GLU A 392 4.92 -31.65 -15.85
CA GLU A 392 3.51 -31.76 -16.22
C GLU A 392 2.71 -30.65 -15.54
N MET A 393 2.23 -29.67 -16.31
CA MET A 393 1.36 -28.61 -15.81
C MET A 393 -0.08 -29.12 -15.69
N LEU A 394 -0.64 -29.05 -14.49
CA LEU A 394 -1.99 -29.54 -14.19
C LEU A 394 -3.08 -28.47 -14.32
N VAL A 395 -2.76 -27.23 -13.94
CA VAL A 395 -3.70 -26.10 -13.92
C VAL A 395 -2.90 -24.81 -14.15
N GLU A 396 -3.41 -23.94 -15.01
CA GLU A 396 -2.91 -22.58 -15.22
C GLU A 396 -4.05 -21.57 -15.00
N ARG A 397 -3.84 -20.52 -14.21
CA ARG A 397 -4.88 -19.52 -13.94
C ARG A 397 -4.35 -18.08 -13.95
N GLY A 398 -4.10 -17.56 -15.15
CA GLY A 398 -3.87 -16.14 -15.40
C GLY A 398 -2.67 -15.52 -14.67
N SER A 399 -2.56 -14.19 -14.76
CA SER A 399 -1.34 -13.43 -14.41
C SER A 399 -0.96 -13.37 -12.92
N TRP A 400 -1.72 -14.01 -12.02
CA TRP A 400 -1.49 -13.91 -10.57
C TRP A 400 -1.29 -15.25 -9.85
N TYR A 401 -1.71 -16.40 -10.40
CA TYR A 401 -1.59 -17.69 -9.70
C TYR A 401 -1.41 -18.91 -10.63
N SER A 402 -0.18 -19.42 -10.60
CA SER A 402 0.14 -20.78 -10.18
C SER A 402 -0.01 -21.98 -11.12
N VAL A 403 1.17 -22.41 -11.57
CA VAL A 403 1.43 -23.71 -12.17
C VAL A 403 1.57 -24.74 -11.05
N ALA A 404 0.74 -25.78 -11.08
CA ALA A 404 0.98 -27.01 -10.33
C ALA A 404 1.74 -27.99 -11.23
N VAL A 405 2.94 -28.36 -10.82
CA VAL A 405 3.88 -29.13 -11.62
C VAL A 405 4.17 -30.46 -10.93
N ILE A 406 3.96 -31.58 -11.62
CA ILE A 406 4.37 -32.90 -11.10
C ILE A 406 5.85 -33.13 -11.45
N GLY A 407 6.61 -33.68 -10.50
CA GLY A 407 8.01 -34.10 -10.66
C GLY A 407 8.23 -35.08 -11.82
N PRO A 408 9.49 -35.51 -12.06
CA PRO A 408 9.94 -36.05 -13.34
C PRO A 408 9.06 -37.19 -13.86
N ARG A 409 8.75 -37.11 -15.16
CA ARG A 409 7.96 -38.09 -15.90
C ARG A 409 8.56 -39.48 -15.70
N VAL A 410 7.78 -40.41 -15.15
CA VAL A 410 8.13 -41.83 -15.24
C VAL A 410 7.85 -42.22 -16.68
N GLU A 411 8.88 -42.51 -17.47
CA GLU A 411 8.68 -43.21 -18.74
C GLU A 411 7.90 -44.50 -18.44
N GLN A 412 6.65 -44.57 -18.89
CA GLN A 412 5.85 -45.79 -18.85
C GLN A 412 6.25 -46.72 -19.99
#